data_AF-A0A2N1MFB9-F1
#
_entry.id   AF-A0A2N1MFB9-F1
#
_cell.length_a   1.000
_cell.length_b   1.000
_cell.length_c   1.000
_cell.angle_alpha   90.00
_cell.angle_beta   90.00
_cell.angle_gamma   90.00
#
_symmetry.space_group_name_H-M   'P 1'
#
loop_
_entity.id
_entity.type
_entity.pdbx_description
1 polymer ?
#
loop_
_entity_poly.entity_id
_entity_poly.type
_entity_poly.pdbx_seq_one_letter_code
_entity_poly.pdbx_strand_id
1 'polypeptide(L)' 'MKEKRVRYLNFRNLHKELFDYRDIVKEFKSHNIRVQKYNDLHFDMYQLMQKL' A
#
# COMPACT_ATOMS: atom_id res chain seq x y z
N MET A 1 1.96 15.95 19.72
CA MET A 1 1.17 14.70 19.57
C MET A 1 1.62 14.01 18.30
N LYS A 2 2.10 12.77 18.33
CA LYS A 2 2.42 12.06 17.08
C LYS A 2 1.08 11.68 16.43
N GLU A 3 0.72 12.36 15.35
CA GLU A 3 -0.48 12.03 14.59
C GLU A 3 -0.47 10.55 14.18
N LYS A 4 -1.61 9.88 14.36
CA LYS A 4 -1.78 8.47 14.05
C LYS A 4 -1.57 8.26 12.55
N ARG A 5 -0.50 7.54 12.20
CA ARG A 5 -0.17 7.24 10.81
C ARG A 5 -1.18 6.26 10.22
N VAL A 6 -1.87 6.65 9.16
CA VAL A 6 -2.86 5.82 8.47
C VAL A 6 -2.19 5.08 7.31
N ARG A 7 -2.49 3.78 7.15
CA ARG A 7 -2.02 2.97 6.01
C ARG A 7 -3.15 2.85 5.01
N TYR A 8 -2.88 3.18 3.76
CA TYR A 8 -3.81 2.98 2.65
C TYR A 8 -3.31 1.80 1.81
N LEU A 9 -4.15 0.75 1.74
CA LEU A 9 -3.88 -0.43 0.94
C LEU A 9 -4.20 -0.14 -0.52
N ASN A 10 -3.19 -0.30 -1.37
CA ASN A 10 -3.33 -0.02 -2.78
C ASN A 10 -3.98 -1.19 -3.53
N PHE A 11 -4.86 -0.88 -4.47
CA PHE A 11 -5.46 -1.85 -5.38
C PHE A 11 -4.68 -1.85 -6.70
N ARG A 12 -4.23 -3.04 -7.12
CA ARG A 12 -3.56 -3.22 -8.41
C ARG A 12 -4.61 -3.47 -9.49
N ASN A 13 -4.61 -2.66 -10.54
CA ASN A 13 -5.43 -2.91 -11.73
C ASN A 13 -4.53 -2.94 -12.97
N LEU A 14 -4.57 -4.03 -13.75
CA LEU A 14 -3.90 -4.17 -15.06
C LEU A 14 -2.47 -3.58 -15.09
N HIS A 15 -1.62 -3.99 -14.14
CA HIS A 15 -0.21 -3.58 -13.98
C HIS A 15 0.05 -2.13 -13.51
N LYS A 16 -0.98 -1.34 -13.24
CA LYS A 16 -0.84 -0.02 -12.61
C LYS A 16 -1.38 -0.05 -11.18
N GLU A 17 -0.69 0.66 -10.31
CA GLU A 17 -1.03 0.85 -8.90
C GLU A 17 -1.07 2.33 -8.58
N LEU A 18 -1.80 2.76 -7.53
CA LEU A 18 -1.78 4.15 -7.04
C LEU A 18 -0.34 4.65 -6.75
N PHE A 19 0.58 3.72 -6.47
CA PHE A 19 1.97 4.02 -6.17
C PHE A 19 2.72 4.58 -7.40
N ASP A 20 2.26 4.26 -8.61
CA ASP A 20 2.88 4.72 -9.85
C ASP A 20 2.62 6.22 -10.10
N TYR A 21 1.60 6.80 -9.46
CA TYR A 21 1.25 8.23 -9.54
C TYR A 21 1.97 9.03 -8.45
N ARG A 22 3.24 9.39 -8.70
CA ARG A 22 4.13 10.03 -7.71
C ARG A 22 3.55 11.29 -7.07
N ASP A 23 2.89 12.14 -7.84
CA ASP A 23 2.34 13.41 -7.33
C ASP A 23 1.22 13.16 -6.32
N ILE A 24 0.35 12.20 -6.61
CA ILE A 24 -0.73 11.76 -5.70
C ILE A 24 -0.12 11.14 -4.44
N VAL A 25 0.84 10.23 -4.56
CA VAL A 25 1.50 9.62 -3.38
C VAL A 25 2.16 10.67 -2.48
N LYS A 26 2.71 11.74 -3.06
CA LYS A 26 3.31 12.86 -2.33
C LYS A 26 2.26 13.63 -1.51
N GLU A 27 1.09 13.88 -2.09
CA GLU A 27 -0.05 14.48 -1.39
C GLU A 27 -0.54 13.63 -0.21
N PHE A 28 -0.68 12.32 -0.40
CA PHE A 28 -1.03 11.41 0.69
C PHE A 28 -0.03 11.46 1.85
N LYS A 29 1.27 11.55 1.53
CA LYS A 29 2.34 11.65 2.54
C LYS A 29 2.24 12.94 3.35
N SER A 30 1.86 14.07 2.75
CA SER A 30 1.62 15.32 3.50
C SER A 30 0.45 15.23 4.47
N HIS A 31 -0.51 14.33 4.22
CA HIS A 31 -1.62 14.04 5.13
C HIS A 31 -1.33 12.89 6.11
N ASN A 32 -0.06 12.53 6.30
CA ASN A 32 0.37 11.43 7.17
C ASN A 32 -0.24 10.05 6.79
N ILE A 33 -0.59 9.88 5.51
CA ILE A 33 -1.08 8.62 4.94
C ILE A 33 0.08 7.93 4.21
N ARG A 34 0.36 6.68 4.55
CA ARG A 34 1.34 5.85 3.85
C ARG A 34 0.62 4.92 2.88
N VAL A 35 0.83 5.14 1.59
CA VAL A 35 0.42 4.19 0.54
C VAL A 35 1.35 2.98 0.60
N GLN A 36 0.79 1.78 0.77
CA GLN A 36 1.54 0.52 0.69
C GLN A 36 1.30 -0.12 -0.67
N LYS A 37 2.34 -0.66 -1.32
CA LYS A 37 2.17 -1.33 -2.61
C LYS A 37 1.37 -2.61 -2.41
N TYR A 38 0.63 -3.01 -3.43
CA TYR A 38 -0.06 -4.29 -3.41
C TYR A 38 0.94 -5.44 -3.27
N ASN A 39 2.09 -5.35 -3.96
CA ASN A 39 3.15 -6.35 -3.86
C ASN A 39 3.86 -6.35 -2.49
N ASP A 40 3.81 -5.26 -1.71
CA ASP A 40 4.30 -5.28 -0.31
C ASP A 40 3.36 -6.12 0.59
N LEU A 41 2.08 -6.26 0.19
CA LEU A 41 1.09 -7.14 0.80
C LEU A 41 0.94 -8.48 0.10
N HIS A 42 1.76 -8.77 -0.91
CA HIS A 42 2.08 -10.15 -1.26
C HIS A 42 2.94 -10.78 -0.13
N PHE A 43 2.52 -10.56 1.13
CA PHE A 43 2.53 -11.55 2.17
C PHE A 43 2.23 -12.86 1.49
N ASP A 44 3.18 -13.76 1.66
CA ASP A 44 3.36 -15.00 0.94
C ASP A 44 2.03 -15.77 1.01
N MET A 45 1.09 -15.47 0.11
CA MET A 45 -0.22 -16.12 0.02
C MET A 45 0.04 -17.62 -0.13
N TYR A 46 1.15 -17.96 -0.76
CA TYR A 46 1.78 -19.28 -0.72
C TYR A 46 2.09 -19.77 0.70
N GLN A 47 2.76 -19.02 1.58
CA GLN A 47 2.94 -19.43 3.00
C GLN A 47 1.63 -19.49 3.79
N LEU A 48 0.66 -18.62 3.51
CA LEU A 48 -0.65 -18.66 4.18
C LEU A 48 -1.45 -19.89 3.72
N MET A 49 -1.44 -20.19 2.42
CA MET A 49 -2.06 -21.38 1.83
C MET A 49 -1.35 -22.66 2.22
N GLN A 50 -0.03 -22.66 2.43
CA GLN A 50 0.72 -23.81 2.96
C GLN A 50 0.44 -24.10 4.44
N LYS A 51 -0.14 -23.14 5.17
CA LYS A 51 -0.50 -23.28 6.59
C LYS A 51 -1.97 -23.65 6.82
N LEU A 52 -2.78 -23.71 5.76
CA LEU A 52 -4.18 -24.16 5.77
C LEU A 52 -4.26 -25.62 5.34
#